data_AF-X0UA47-F1
#
_entry.id   AF-X0UA47-F1
#
_cell.length_a   1.000
_cell.length_b   1.000
_cell.length_c   1.000
_cell.angle_alpha   90.00
_cell.angle_beta   90.00
_cell.angle_gamma   90.00
#
_symmetry.space_group_name_H-M   'P 1'
#
loop_
_entity.id
_entity.type
_entity.pdbx_description
1 polymer ?
#
loop_
_entity_poly.entity_id
_entity_poly.type
_entity_poly.pdbx_seq_one_letter_code
_entity_poly.pdbx_strand_id
1 'polypeptide(L)' 'FEFEEIGGNEELGYKRPGDLHDSYAKFYWDVVSPYIQEALRYLRVTQDGKQWIANLYANVFGAEHGCHIYRTCS' A
#
# COMPACT_ATOMS: atom_id res chain seq x y z
N PHE A 1 21.75 4.18 1.91
CA PHE A 1 21.50 5.30 2.83
C PHE A 1 20.13 5.85 2.50
N GLU A 2 19.07 5.32 3.13
CA GLU A 2 17.73 5.96 3.19
C GLU A 2 16.76 5.23 4.15
N PHE A 3 17.20 4.66 5.29
CA PHE A 3 16.25 4.11 6.29
C PHE A 3 16.81 4.21 7.72
N GLU A 4 17.42 5.36 8.04
CA GLU A 4 17.92 5.68 9.38
C GLU A 4 17.23 6.93 9.94
N GLU A 5 15.91 7.07 9.82
CA GLU A 5 15.24 8.14 10.60
C GLU A 5 13.75 7.95 10.89
N ILE A 6 13.22 6.72 10.97
CA ILE A 6 11.90 6.52 11.58
C ILE A 6 11.99 5.38 12.59
N GLY A 7 12.19 5.77 13.85
CA GLY A 7 12.11 4.92 15.04
C GLY A 7 10.69 4.40 15.26
N GLY A 8 10.24 3.51 14.37
CA GLY A 8 9.01 2.73 14.47
C GLY A 8 9.23 1.26 14.06
N ASN A 9 10.48 0.81 14.00
CA ASN A 9 10.83 -0.51 13.46
C ASN A 9 10.78 -1.65 14.49
N GLU A 10 10.32 -1.41 15.72
CA GLU A 10 10.29 -2.42 16.79
C GLU A 10 8.92 -3.11 16.99
N GLU A 11 7.83 -2.63 16.37
CA GLU A 11 6.50 -3.27 16.51
C GLU A 11 6.09 -4.14 15.31
N LEU A 12 6.92 -4.22 14.27
CA LEU A 12 6.56 -4.94 13.06
C LEU A 12 7.54 -6.10 12.86
N GLY A 13 7.19 -7.25 13.43
CA GLY A 13 7.98 -8.48 13.42
C GLY A 13 8.12 -9.10 12.02
N TYR A 14 8.87 -8.46 11.15
CA TYR A 14 9.03 -8.86 9.75
C TYR A 14 10.01 -10.03 9.60
N LYS A 15 9.54 -11.15 9.05
CA LYS A 15 10.37 -12.34 8.75
C LYS A 15 10.46 -12.66 7.26
N ARG A 16 9.58 -12.11 6.40
CA ARG A 16 9.59 -12.38 4.95
C ARG A 16 9.28 -11.13 4.11
N PRO A 17 9.81 -11.02 2.88
CA PRO A 17 9.54 -9.91 1.97
C PRO A 17 8.06 -9.76 1.59
N GLY A 18 7.25 -10.82 1.69
CA GLY A 18 5.79 -10.76 1.51
C GLY A 18 5.05 -10.03 2.64
N ASP A 19 5.58 -10.06 3.86
CA ASP A 19 4.95 -9.39 5.02
C ASP A 19 4.96 -7.86 4.84
N LEU A 20 5.96 -7.31 4.15
CA LEU A 20 6.05 -5.88 3.84
C LEU A 20 4.96 -5.44 2.84
N HIS A 21 4.69 -6.30 1.85
CA HIS A 21 3.70 -6.04 0.79
C HIS A 21 2.27 -6.13 1.36
N ASP A 22 2.00 -7.16 2.17
CA ASP A 22 0.72 -7.28 2.89
C ASP A 22 0.52 -6.12 3.89
N SER A 23 1.60 -5.70 4.57
CA SER A 23 1.56 -4.55 5.50
C SER A 23 1.29 -3.24 4.76
N TYR A 24 1.73 -3.11 3.52
CA TYR A 24 1.47 -1.93 2.69
C TYR A 24 -0.03 -1.79 2.35
N ALA A 25 -0.68 -2.87 1.91
CA ALA A 25 -2.13 -2.84 1.63
C ALA A 25 -2.94 -2.54 2.91
N LYS A 26 -2.60 -3.21 4.01
CA LYS A 26 -3.26 -2.99 5.30
C LYS A 26 -3.07 -1.57 5.81
N PHE A 27 -1.84 -1.04 5.77
CA PHE A 27 -1.54 0.34 6.13
C PHE A 27 -2.33 1.34 5.26
N TYR A 28 -2.46 1.07 3.96
CA TYR A 28 -3.26 1.91 3.09
C TYR A 28 -4.72 1.98 3.54
N TRP A 29 -5.36 0.84 3.81
CA TRP A 29 -6.76 0.81 4.22
C TRP A 29 -7.00 1.39 5.62
N ASP A 30 -6.17 1.00 6.60
CA ASP A 30 -6.36 1.35 8.00
C ASP A 30 -5.95 2.81 8.30
N VAL A 31 -4.93 3.31 7.60
CA VAL A 31 -4.32 4.62 7.90
C VAL A 31 -4.54 5.61 6.77
N VAL A 32 -4.15 5.29 5.53
CA VAL A 32 -4.09 6.31 4.46
C VAL A 32 -5.47 6.66 3.89
N SER A 33 -6.31 5.66 3.64
CA SER A 33 -7.63 5.78 3.02
C SER A 33 -8.48 6.92 3.59
N PRO A 34 -8.70 7.04 4.92
CA PRO A 34 -9.54 8.12 5.46
C PRO A 34 -8.99 9.54 5.21
N TYR A 35 -7.67 9.74 5.07
CA TYR A 35 -7.08 11.08 4.98
C TYR A 35 -6.91 11.60 3.55
N ILE A 36 -6.83 10.71 2.54
CA ILE A 36 -6.53 11.13 1.15
C ILE A 36 -7.77 11.51 0.34
N GLN A 37 -8.98 11.49 0.93
CA GLN A 37 -10.23 11.69 0.21
C GLN A 37 -10.29 13.02 -0.57
N GLU A 38 -9.80 14.10 0.03
CA GLU A 38 -9.74 15.41 -0.66
C GLU A 38 -8.72 15.41 -1.81
N ALA A 39 -7.57 14.76 -1.64
CA ALA A 39 -6.58 14.60 -2.72
C ALA A 39 -7.16 13.79 -3.90
N LEU A 40 -7.90 12.71 -3.62
CA LEU A 40 -8.62 11.95 -4.63
C LEU A 40 -9.67 12.82 -5.35
N ARG A 41 -10.36 13.72 -4.63
CA ARG A 41 -11.30 14.68 -5.24
C ARG A 41 -10.60 15.60 -6.23
N TYR A 42 -9.44 16.14 -5.86
CA TYR A 42 -8.66 17.00 -6.76
C TYR A 42 -8.11 16.23 -7.97
N LEU A 43 -7.61 15.01 -7.78
CA LEU A 43 -7.07 14.19 -8.87
C LEU A 43 -8.14 13.79 -9.90
N ARG A 44 -9.43 13.73 -9.53
CA ARG A 44 -10.52 13.37 -10.47
C ARG A 44 -10.76 14.41 -11.58
N VAL A 45 -10.24 15.63 -11.48
CA VAL A 45 -10.56 16.72 -12.41
C VAL A 45 -9.80 16.64 -13.74
N THR A 46 -8.63 15.99 -13.77
CA THR A 46 -7.83 15.82 -14.99
C THR A 46 -7.78 14.37 -15.45
N GLN A 47 -7.49 14.12 -16.74
CA GLN A 47 -7.31 12.76 -17.24
C GLN A 47 -6.10 12.09 -16.58
N ASP A 48 -4.99 12.81 -16.45
CA ASP A 48 -3.81 12.32 -15.77
C ASP A 48 -4.13 11.96 -14.33
N GLY A 49 -4.79 12.84 -13.56
CA GLY A 49 -5.10 12.55 -12.16
C GLY A 49 -5.97 11.30 -11.98
N LYS A 50 -6.88 11.00 -12.92
CA LYS A 50 -7.61 9.72 -12.93
C LYS A 50 -6.69 8.52 -13.16
N GLN A 51 -5.67 8.65 -14.00
CA GLN A 51 -4.65 7.60 -14.18
C GLN A 51 -3.83 7.37 -12.90
N TRP A 52 -3.50 8.43 -12.16
CA TRP A 52 -2.81 8.31 -10.88
C TRP A 52 -3.67 7.57 -9.85
N ILE A 53 -4.97 7.86 -9.79
CA ILE A 53 -5.92 7.14 -8.94
C ILE A 53 -5.99 5.66 -9.33
N ALA A 54 -6.06 5.35 -10.63
CA ALA A 54 -6.10 3.98 -11.11
C ALA A 54 -4.84 3.20 -10.74
N ASN A 55 -3.66 3.82 -10.90
CA ASN A 55 -2.38 3.21 -10.55
C ASN A 55 -2.25 2.98 -9.03
N LEU A 56 -2.71 3.93 -8.21
CA LEU A 56 -2.75 3.77 -6.75
C LEU A 56 -3.57 2.53 -6.36
N TYR A 57 -4.80 2.42 -6.85
CA TYR A 57 -5.64 1.26 -6.54
C TYR A 57 -5.10 -0.05 -7.11
N ALA A 58 -4.49 -0.03 -8.31
CA ALA A 58 -3.85 -1.21 -8.87
C ALA A 58 -2.68 -1.71 -8.00
N ASN A 59 -1.89 -0.80 -7.43
CA ASN A 59 -0.80 -1.16 -6.51
C ASN A 59 -1.31 -1.72 -5.19
N VAL A 60 -2.33 -1.11 -4.58
CA VAL A 60 -2.95 -1.61 -3.34
C VAL A 60 -3.57 -2.99 -3.57
N PHE A 61 -4.26 -3.18 -4.69
CA PHE A 61 -4.86 -4.46 -5.07
C PHE A 61 -3.78 -5.52 -5.36
N GLY A 62 -2.73 -5.17 -6.09
CA GLY A 62 -1.58 -6.05 -6.32
C GLY A 62 -0.86 -6.41 -5.02
N ALA A 63 -0.90 -5.52 -4.02
CA ALA A 63 -0.42 -5.78 -2.67
C ALA A 63 -1.25 -6.81 -1.91
N GLU A 64 -2.57 -6.67 -1.94
CA GLU A 64 -3.50 -7.58 -1.30
C GLU A 64 -3.52 -8.99 -1.94
N HIS A 65 -3.44 -9.06 -3.27
CA HIS A 65 -3.59 -10.32 -4.01
C HIS A 65 -2.28 -10.99 -4.43
N GLY A 66 -1.17 -10.25 -4.46
CA GLY A 66 0.16 -10.79 -4.76
C GLY A 66 0.66 -11.82 -3.73
N CYS A 67 0.15 -11.77 -2.49
CA CYS A 67 0.42 -12.78 -1.46
C CYS A 67 -0.29 -14.13 -1.74
N HIS A 68 -1.37 -14.14 -2.52
CA HIS A 68 -2.17 -15.35 -2.73
C HIS A 68 -1.55 -16.32 -3.76
N ILE A 69 -0.69 -15.82 -4.66
CA ILE A 69 -0.05 -16.65 -5.71
C ILE A 69 1.15 -17.48 -5.22
N TYR A 70 1.63 -17.27 -3.99
CA TYR A 70 2.69 -18.09 -3.36
C TYR A 70 2.24 -18.84 -2.09
N ARG A 71 0.93 -18.94 -1.81
CA ARG A 71 0.37 -19.83 -0.77
C ARG A 71 -0.39 -21.01 -1.37
N THR A 72 0.32 -21.94 -1.98
CA THR A 72 -0.08 -23.36 -1.95
C THR A 72 1.10 -24.20 -1.50
N CYS A 73 1.25 -24.29 -0.18
CA CYS A 73 1.85 -25.47 0.44
C CYS A 73 1.03 -25.81 1.69
N SER A 74 0.01 -26.63 1.45
CA SER A 74 -0.55 -27.62 2.37
C SER A 74 -1.17 -28.70 1.50
#